data_AF-A0A743U6L3-F1
#
_entry.id   AF-A0A743U6L3-F1
#
_cell.length_a   1.000
_cell.length_b   1.000
_cell.length_c   1.000
_cell.angle_alpha   90.00
_cell.angle_beta   90.00
_cell.angle_gamma   90.00
#
_symmetry.space_group_name_H-M   'P 1'
#
loop_
_entity.id
_entity.type
_entity.pdbx_description
1 polymer ?
#
loop_
_entity_poly.entity_id
_entity_poly.type
_entity_poly.pdbx_seq_one_letter_code
_entity_poly.pdbx_strand_id
1 'polypeptide(L)'
;QRLTGAPEAVLILCLRPREHIYLFYALKSLLLDHPVLVISDELLFSDRLVLRCWGDIPCAPYREIQTIISGLQKYGHCPYPLKGTLAKFLSVPECATGFFEVPVIFNNPKRLMRYMALLMHRAISNSGVTSSQQKLLWALYKGHYSLSGLTKILSKNEKQIWQDKNRLLMKLGMKNRLYELLYGTRFCPDMQRTAFISPA
;
A
#
# COMPACT_ATOMS: atom_id res chain seq x y z
N GLN A 1 -19.44 -5.43 21.19
CA GLN A 1 -18.24 -5.28 22.03
C GLN A 1 -17.42 -4.13 21.45
N ARG A 2 -17.10 -3.10 22.25
CA ARG A 2 -16.21 -2.01 21.81
C ARG A 2 -14.77 -2.42 22.14
N LEU A 3 -13.86 -2.31 21.18
CA LEU A 3 -12.42 -2.52 21.36
C LEU A 3 -11.83 -1.61 22.46
N THR A 4 -12.52 -0.50 22.77
CA THR A 4 -12.17 0.41 23.87
C THR A 4 -12.14 -0.24 25.27
N GLY A 5 -12.66 -1.47 25.44
CA GLY A 5 -12.61 -2.20 26.70
C GLY A 5 -11.39 -3.12 26.87
N ALA A 6 -10.53 -3.27 25.86
CA ALA A 6 -9.40 -4.20 25.87
C ALA A 6 -8.18 -3.59 25.14
N PRO A 7 -7.39 -2.73 25.79
CA PRO A 7 -6.23 -2.08 25.16
C PRO A 7 -5.19 -3.07 24.62
N GLU A 8 -5.10 -4.25 25.24
CA GLU A 8 -4.21 -5.36 24.84
C GLU A 8 -4.65 -6.06 23.53
N ALA A 9 -5.83 -5.74 22.98
CA ALA A 9 -6.34 -6.40 21.79
C ALA A 9 -5.49 -6.08 20.57
N VAL A 10 -5.09 -7.13 19.84
CA VAL A 10 -4.26 -7.04 18.63
C VAL A 10 -5.13 -7.10 17.39
N LEU A 11 -4.82 -6.26 16.39
CA LEU A 11 -5.52 -6.21 15.11
C LEU A 11 -4.71 -6.90 14.01
N ILE A 12 -5.27 -7.95 13.40
CA ILE A 12 -4.70 -8.59 12.21
C ILE A 12 -5.63 -8.36 11.03
N LEU A 13 -5.15 -7.66 10.02
CA LEU A 13 -5.92 -7.20 8.87
C LEU A 13 -5.46 -7.90 7.58
N CYS A 14 -6.25 -8.85 7.07
CA CYS A 14 -5.95 -9.55 5.82
C CYS A 14 -6.53 -8.79 4.61
N LEU A 15 -5.79 -7.81 4.09
CA LEU A 15 -6.30 -6.88 3.08
C LEU A 15 -5.20 -6.21 2.27
N ARG A 16 -5.58 -5.68 1.10
CA ARG A 16 -4.70 -4.90 0.20
C ARG A 16 -4.85 -3.41 0.53
N PRO A 17 -3.87 -2.76 1.19
CA PRO A 17 -4.06 -1.43 1.77
C PRO A 17 -4.63 -0.37 0.82
N ARG A 18 -4.19 -0.34 -0.44
CA ARG A 18 -4.64 0.64 -1.45
C ARG A 18 -6.15 0.56 -1.74
N GLU A 19 -6.79 -0.58 -1.49
CA GLU A 19 -8.23 -0.82 -1.71
C GLU A 19 -9.05 -0.53 -0.45
N HIS A 20 -8.41 -0.16 0.65
CA HIS A 20 -9.01 -0.02 1.97
C HIS A 20 -8.64 1.30 2.66
N ILE A 21 -8.27 2.34 1.92
CA ILE A 21 -7.92 3.66 2.47
C ILE A 21 -9.03 4.19 3.39
N TYR A 22 -10.29 4.00 3.01
CA TYR A 22 -11.43 4.44 3.82
C TYR A 22 -11.54 3.67 5.14
N LEU A 23 -11.17 2.39 5.17
CA LEU A 23 -11.08 1.60 6.39
C LEU A 23 -9.99 2.15 7.31
N PHE A 24 -8.77 2.33 6.81
CA PHE A 24 -7.66 2.89 7.60
C PHE A 24 -8.02 4.28 8.13
N TYR A 25 -8.73 5.08 7.33
CA TYR A 25 -9.21 6.39 7.74
C TYR A 25 -10.24 6.31 8.87
N ALA A 26 -11.25 5.45 8.75
CA ALA A 26 -12.28 5.26 9.77
C ALA A 26 -11.73 4.66 11.07
N LEU A 27 -10.70 3.80 10.97
CA LEU A 27 -10.07 3.14 12.11
C LEU A 27 -8.91 3.94 12.72
N LYS A 28 -8.66 5.18 12.30
CA LYS A 28 -7.42 5.89 12.68
C LYS A 28 -7.20 5.95 14.21
N SER A 29 -8.22 6.18 15.02
CA SER A 29 -8.09 6.15 16.48
C SER A 29 -7.68 4.76 17.00
N LEU A 30 -8.35 3.70 16.54
CA LEU A 30 -8.03 2.33 16.93
C LEU A 30 -6.63 1.90 16.48
N LEU A 31 -6.16 2.37 15.32
CA LEU A 31 -4.82 2.06 14.82
C LEU A 31 -3.70 2.76 15.60
N LEU A 32 -4.02 3.82 16.36
CA LEU A 32 -3.08 4.47 17.28
C LEU A 32 -2.96 3.69 18.59
N ASP A 33 -4.09 3.18 19.09
CA ASP A 33 -4.17 2.60 20.43
C ASP A 33 -3.89 1.09 20.47
N HIS A 34 -3.93 0.40 19.32
CA HIS A 34 -3.78 -1.06 19.25
C HIS A 34 -2.63 -1.50 18.32
N PRO A 35 -1.85 -2.52 18.70
CA PRO A 35 -0.93 -3.18 17.81
C PRO A 35 -1.65 -3.73 16.58
N VAL A 36 -1.14 -3.40 15.39
CA VAL A 36 -1.75 -3.79 14.12
C VAL A 36 -0.75 -4.43 13.18
N LEU A 37 -1.15 -5.54 12.57
CA LEU A 37 -0.43 -6.20 11.49
C LEU A 37 -1.32 -6.32 10.26
N VAL A 38 -0.80 -5.90 9.12
CA VAL A 38 -1.46 -6.14 7.83
C VAL A 38 -0.89 -7.40 7.20
N ILE A 39 -1.75 -8.21 6.59
CA ILE A 39 -1.35 -9.38 5.81
C ILE A 39 -1.88 -9.20 4.39
N SER A 40 -0.95 -9.16 3.43
CA SER A 40 -1.27 -8.97 2.02
C SER A 40 -0.56 -10.03 1.17
N ASP A 41 -1.19 -10.42 0.07
CA ASP A 41 -0.63 -11.31 -0.94
C ASP A 41 0.49 -10.62 -1.74
N GLU A 42 0.25 -9.36 -2.10
CA GLU A 42 1.18 -8.50 -2.80
C GLU A 42 1.16 -7.09 -2.20
N LEU A 43 2.32 -6.44 -2.18
CA LEU A 43 2.46 -5.05 -1.76
C LEU A 43 3.01 -4.23 -2.91
N LEU A 44 2.15 -3.42 -3.51
CA LEU A 44 2.56 -2.41 -4.46
C LEU A 44 3.13 -1.19 -3.72
N PHE A 45 3.76 -0.28 -4.44
CA PHE A 45 4.26 0.97 -3.86
C PHE A 45 3.14 1.78 -3.18
N SER A 46 1.93 1.77 -3.75
CA SER A 46 0.75 2.41 -3.19
C SER A 46 0.34 1.80 -1.85
N ASP A 47 0.42 0.48 -1.73
CA ASP A 47 0.14 -0.23 -0.48
C ASP A 47 1.17 0.16 0.60
N ARG A 48 2.46 0.14 0.25
CA ARG A 48 3.54 0.56 1.15
C ARG A 48 3.36 2.01 1.63
N LEU A 49 2.94 2.90 0.74
CA LEU A 49 2.65 4.28 1.09
C LEU A 49 1.50 4.38 2.09
N VAL A 50 0.38 3.67 1.88
CA VAL A 50 -0.74 3.67 2.84
C VAL A 50 -0.26 3.21 4.21
N LEU A 51 0.48 2.11 4.30
CA LEU A 51 0.99 1.62 5.58
C LEU A 51 1.90 2.63 6.28
N ARG A 52 2.78 3.29 5.51
CA ARG A 52 3.65 4.37 6.02
C ARG A 52 2.84 5.55 6.57
N CYS A 53 1.84 6.01 5.82
CA CYS A 53 1.01 7.16 6.19
C CYS A 53 0.16 6.93 7.44
N TRP A 54 0.00 5.69 7.88
CA TRP A 54 -0.68 5.31 9.11
C TRP A 54 0.29 4.82 10.21
N GLY A 55 1.51 5.36 10.22
CA GLY A 55 2.46 5.14 11.31
C GLY A 55 3.37 3.94 11.11
N ASP A 56 3.75 3.64 9.87
CA ASP A 56 4.66 2.53 9.53
C ASP A 56 4.11 1.16 9.96
N ILE A 57 2.80 0.93 9.70
CA ILE A 57 2.14 -0.33 10.05
C ILE A 57 2.90 -1.53 9.44
N PRO A 58 3.31 -2.53 10.23
CA PRO A 58 4.02 -3.68 9.72
C PRO A 58 3.11 -4.51 8.80
N CYS A 59 3.73 -5.14 7.79
CA CYS A 59 3.03 -6.06 6.91
C CYS A 59 3.76 -7.40 6.77
N ALA A 60 3.02 -8.49 6.96
CA ALA A 60 3.47 -9.84 6.64
C ALA A 60 2.94 -10.27 5.26
N PRO A 61 3.76 -10.92 4.43
CA PRO A 61 3.28 -11.51 3.19
C PRO A 61 2.44 -12.76 3.47
N TYR A 62 1.35 -12.96 2.73
CA TYR A 62 0.44 -14.11 2.90
C TYR A 62 1.15 -15.48 2.86
N ARG A 63 2.27 -15.59 2.12
CA ARG A 63 3.11 -16.80 2.07
C ARG A 63 3.61 -17.27 3.44
N GLU A 64 3.79 -16.35 4.40
CA GLU A 64 4.15 -16.72 5.78
C GLU A 64 3.00 -17.49 6.43
N ILE A 65 1.75 -17.04 6.28
CA ILE A 65 0.58 -17.78 6.75
C ILE A 65 0.45 -19.12 6.04
N GLN A 66 0.61 -19.16 4.72
CA GLN A 66 0.48 -20.41 3.95
C GLN A 66 1.44 -21.49 4.46
N THR A 67 2.65 -21.09 4.85
CA THR A 67 3.64 -22.01 5.42
C THR A 67 3.17 -22.58 6.76
N ILE A 68 2.58 -21.74 7.62
CA ILE A 68 2.03 -22.13 8.92
C ILE A 68 0.85 -23.08 8.75
N ILE A 69 -0.12 -22.72 7.91
CA ILE A 69 -1.30 -23.55 7.62
C ILE A 69 -0.87 -24.90 7.05
N SER A 70 0.06 -24.90 6.09
CA SER A 70 0.55 -26.15 5.49
C SER A 70 1.24 -27.04 6.52
N GLY A 71 1.98 -26.45 7.47
CA GLY A 71 2.60 -27.19 8.57
C GLY A 71 1.57 -27.80 9.53
N LEU A 72 0.57 -27.02 9.94
CA LEU A 72 -0.53 -27.48 10.78
C LEU A 72 -1.32 -28.62 10.13
N GLN A 73 -1.62 -28.51 8.84
CA GLN A 73 -2.36 -29.53 8.10
C GLN A 73 -1.55 -30.82 7.91
N LYS A 74 -0.24 -30.72 7.65
CA LYS A 74 0.60 -31.89 7.37
C LYS A 74 1.10 -32.60 8.63
N TYR A 75 1.44 -31.85 9.67
CA TYR A 75 2.18 -32.36 10.82
C TYR A 75 1.43 -32.16 12.15
N GLY A 76 0.26 -31.53 12.15
CA GLY A 76 -0.53 -31.27 13.36
C GLY A 76 0.02 -30.16 14.26
N HIS A 77 1.15 -29.55 13.89
CA HIS A 77 1.79 -28.47 14.65
C HIS A 77 2.35 -27.38 13.72
N CYS A 78 2.51 -26.17 14.26
CA CYS A 78 3.16 -25.07 13.53
C CYS A 78 4.63 -25.40 13.24
N PRO A 79 5.18 -24.96 12.08
CA PRO A 79 6.61 -25.09 11.82
C PRO A 79 7.40 -24.30 12.87
N TYR A 80 8.35 -24.96 13.53
CA TYR A 80 9.23 -24.36 14.54
C TYR A 80 10.68 -24.24 14.04
N PRO A 81 11.36 -23.10 14.26
CA PRO A 81 10.82 -21.87 14.85
C PRO A 81 9.94 -21.12 13.85
N LEU A 82 8.92 -20.43 14.36
CA LEU A 82 8.12 -19.51 13.56
C LEU A 82 9.01 -18.33 13.15
N LYS A 83 9.15 -18.09 11.86
CA LYS A 83 9.99 -17.01 11.30
C LYS A 83 9.13 -16.03 10.52
N GLY A 84 9.60 -14.79 10.41
CA GLY A 84 8.97 -13.75 9.59
C GLY A 84 8.29 -12.65 10.41
N THR A 85 7.64 -11.73 9.70
CA THR A 85 7.01 -10.55 10.31
C THR A 85 5.86 -10.96 11.21
N LEU A 86 5.06 -11.97 10.82
CA LEU A 86 3.96 -12.45 11.64
C LEU A 86 4.47 -13.03 12.97
N ALA A 87 5.53 -13.84 12.94
CA ALA A 87 6.11 -14.42 14.14
C ALA A 87 6.66 -13.37 15.10
N LYS A 88 7.40 -12.38 14.55
CA LYS A 88 7.92 -11.26 15.33
C LYS A 88 6.79 -10.48 15.99
N PHE A 89 5.74 -10.15 15.23
CA PHE A 89 4.60 -9.40 15.73
C PHE A 89 3.83 -10.16 16.81
N LEU A 90 3.58 -11.46 16.64
CA LEU A 90 2.89 -12.26 17.66
C LEU A 90 3.71 -12.43 18.95
N SER A 91 5.04 -12.31 18.87
CA SER A 91 5.92 -12.40 20.04
C SER A 91 5.94 -11.10 20.84
N VAL A 92 5.99 -9.96 20.14
CA VAL A 92 6.00 -8.62 20.74
C VAL A 92 5.12 -7.70 19.89
N PRO A 93 3.80 -7.63 20.16
CA PRO A 93 2.90 -6.75 19.42
C PRO A 93 3.18 -5.30 19.81
N GLU A 94 3.60 -4.48 18.85
CA GLU A 94 3.87 -3.05 19.04
C GLU A 94 2.86 -2.21 18.24
N CYS A 95 2.43 -1.09 18.82
CA CYS A 95 1.64 -0.08 18.11
C CYS A 95 2.45 0.58 17.00
N ALA A 96 1.75 1.11 16.00
CA ALA A 96 2.35 1.92 14.94
C ALA A 96 3.00 3.18 15.53
N THR A 97 4.31 3.34 15.38
CA THR A 97 5.09 4.44 16.00
C THR A 97 5.47 5.55 15.02
N GLY A 98 5.23 5.35 13.72
CA GLY A 98 5.53 6.33 12.69
C GLY A 98 4.61 7.55 12.72
N PHE A 99 4.93 8.57 11.93
CA PHE A 99 4.09 9.76 11.82
C PHE A 99 2.81 9.47 11.04
N PHE A 100 1.65 9.69 11.68
CA PHE A 100 0.34 9.56 11.03
C PHE A 100 0.05 10.75 10.11
N GLU A 101 0.51 10.65 8.85
CA GLU A 101 0.44 11.70 7.82
C GLU A 101 -0.98 12.13 7.43
N VAL A 102 -2.02 11.30 7.68
CA VAL A 102 -3.40 11.55 7.23
C VAL A 102 -4.25 12.15 8.33
N PRO A 103 -4.67 13.43 8.24
CA PRO A 103 -5.48 14.09 9.27
C PRO A 103 -6.94 13.62 9.25
N VAL A 104 -7.57 13.53 10.43
CA VAL A 104 -8.97 13.10 10.63
C VAL A 104 -9.93 14.28 10.44
N ILE A 105 -9.89 14.92 9.28
CA ILE A 105 -10.63 16.18 9.02
C ILE A 105 -11.51 16.11 7.76
N PHE A 106 -11.37 15.04 6.98
CA PHE A 106 -12.12 14.86 5.75
C PHE A 106 -13.52 14.31 6.07
N ASN A 107 -14.52 15.07 5.66
CA ASN A 107 -15.94 14.69 5.65
C ASN A 107 -16.42 14.24 4.25
N ASN A 108 -15.51 14.16 3.28
CA ASN A 108 -15.82 13.85 1.90
C ASN A 108 -14.76 12.91 1.31
N PRO A 109 -15.14 11.77 0.71
CA PRO A 109 -14.18 10.80 0.16
C PRO A 109 -13.29 11.41 -0.93
N LYS A 110 -13.82 12.32 -1.76
CA LYS A 110 -13.04 13.00 -2.81
C LYS A 110 -11.91 13.85 -2.23
N ARG A 111 -12.13 14.49 -1.07
CA ARG A 111 -11.11 15.29 -0.39
C ARG A 111 -10.00 14.41 0.16
N LEU A 112 -10.35 13.31 0.81
CA LEU A 112 -9.40 12.30 1.30
C LEU A 112 -8.58 11.73 0.13
N MET A 113 -9.22 11.29 -0.95
CA MET A 113 -8.50 10.72 -2.10
C MET A 113 -7.60 11.74 -2.79
N ARG A 114 -7.98 13.02 -2.85
CA ARG A 114 -7.11 14.10 -3.35
C ARG A 114 -5.89 14.29 -2.47
N TYR A 115 -6.05 14.22 -1.15
CA TYR A 115 -4.93 14.28 -0.21
C TYR A 115 -4.01 13.07 -0.37
N MET A 116 -4.56 11.86 -0.47
CA MET A 116 -3.76 10.65 -0.74
C MET A 116 -3.02 10.71 -2.07
N ALA A 117 -3.62 11.29 -3.12
CA ALA A 117 -2.94 11.52 -4.39
C ALA A 117 -1.78 12.52 -4.27
N LEU A 118 -1.89 13.53 -3.40
CA LEU A 118 -0.79 14.44 -3.09
C LEU A 118 0.35 13.71 -2.37
N LEU A 119 0.03 12.86 -1.38
CA LEU A 119 1.04 12.04 -0.70
C LEU A 119 1.74 11.09 -1.68
N MET A 120 0.99 10.47 -2.59
CA MET A 120 1.54 9.64 -3.67
C MET A 120 2.50 10.42 -4.54
N HIS A 121 2.11 11.61 -5.01
CA HIS A 121 2.96 12.47 -5.81
C HIS A 121 4.27 12.83 -5.09
N ARG A 122 4.18 13.18 -3.80
CA ARG A 122 5.36 13.48 -2.96
C ARG A 122 6.25 12.26 -2.81
N ALA A 123 5.69 11.09 -2.52
CA ALA A 123 6.44 9.85 -2.37
C ALA A 123 7.20 9.49 -3.65
N ILE A 124 6.53 9.55 -4.81
CA ILE A 124 7.15 9.31 -6.13
C ILE A 124 8.28 10.31 -6.40
N SER A 125 8.06 11.59 -6.10
CA SER A 125 9.06 12.63 -6.31
C SER A 125 10.29 12.42 -5.41
N ASN A 126 10.07 12.05 -4.14
CA ASN A 126 11.13 11.78 -3.17
C ASN A 126 11.93 10.51 -3.51
N SER A 127 11.39 9.59 -4.31
CA SER A 127 12.12 8.44 -4.86
C SER A 127 13.07 8.81 -6.01
N GLY A 128 13.31 10.10 -6.27
CA GLY A 128 14.23 10.58 -7.30
C GLY A 128 13.70 10.40 -8.72
N VAL A 129 12.39 10.24 -8.90
CA VAL A 129 11.76 10.13 -10.22
C VAL A 129 11.85 11.47 -10.95
N THR A 130 12.37 11.45 -12.19
CA THR A 130 12.57 12.67 -12.98
C THR A 130 11.26 13.18 -13.58
N SER A 131 11.21 14.47 -13.96
CA SER A 131 10.04 15.04 -14.65
C SER A 131 9.67 14.28 -15.94
N SER A 132 10.67 13.73 -16.63
CA SER A 132 10.45 12.91 -17.81
C SER A 132 9.77 11.57 -17.50
N GLN A 133 10.13 10.94 -16.39
CA GLN A 133 9.49 9.71 -15.90
C GLN A 133 8.09 9.98 -15.33
N GLN A 134 7.87 11.14 -14.71
CA GLN A 134 6.53 11.58 -14.31
C GLN A 134 5.61 11.80 -15.51
N LYS A 135 6.10 12.39 -16.61
CA LYS A 135 5.33 12.51 -17.86
C LYS A 135 4.92 11.15 -18.43
N LEU A 136 5.82 10.15 -18.36
CA LEU A 136 5.50 8.77 -18.75
C LEU A 136 4.37 8.19 -17.88
N LEU A 137 4.44 8.32 -16.55
CA LEU A 137 3.37 7.88 -15.64
C LEU A 137 2.03 8.57 -15.97
N TRP A 138 2.06 9.88 -16.18
CA TRP A 138 0.85 10.64 -16.50
C TRP A 138 0.22 10.20 -17.82
N ALA A 139 1.03 9.94 -18.86
CA ALA A 139 0.55 9.43 -20.14
C ALA A 139 -0.13 8.06 -19.97
N LEU A 140 0.46 7.16 -19.18
CA LEU A 140 -0.14 5.86 -18.84
C LEU A 140 -1.49 6.04 -18.11
N TYR A 141 -1.58 6.99 -17.18
CA TYR A 141 -2.84 7.26 -16.45
C TYR A 141 -3.95 7.80 -17.35
N LYS A 142 -3.59 8.53 -18.41
CA LYS A 142 -4.54 9.04 -19.41
C LYS A 142 -5.00 7.98 -20.42
N GLY A 143 -4.57 6.73 -20.25
CA GLY A 143 -4.98 5.62 -21.11
C GLY A 143 -4.12 5.45 -22.35
N HIS A 144 -2.98 6.14 -22.44
CA HIS A 144 -2.06 5.98 -23.56
C HIS A 144 -1.14 4.78 -23.32
N TYR A 145 -1.57 3.61 -23.77
CA TYR A 145 -0.84 2.35 -23.58
C TYR A 145 -0.08 1.90 -24.82
N SER A 146 -0.40 2.43 -26.01
CA SER A 146 0.31 2.07 -27.24
C SER A 146 1.69 2.74 -27.28
N LEU A 147 2.70 2.00 -27.73
CA LEU A 147 4.06 2.53 -27.92
C LEU A 147 4.05 3.74 -28.87
N SER A 148 3.33 3.66 -29.99
CA SER A 148 3.17 4.77 -30.93
C SER A 148 2.49 6.01 -30.32
N GLY A 149 1.54 5.82 -29.41
CA GLY A 149 0.91 6.92 -28.67
C GLY A 149 1.90 7.56 -27.69
N LEU A 150 2.66 6.74 -26.97
CA LEU A 150 3.67 7.20 -26.02
C LEU A 150 4.84 7.91 -26.71
N THR A 151 5.31 7.43 -27.87
CA THR A 151 6.39 8.10 -28.62
C THR A 151 5.96 9.48 -29.08
N LYS A 152 4.72 9.64 -29.56
CA LYS A 152 4.15 10.93 -29.95
C LYS A 152 4.00 11.89 -28.77
N ILE A 153 3.45 11.43 -27.65
CA ILE A 153 3.19 12.28 -26.47
C ILE A 153 4.47 12.67 -25.73
N LEU A 154 5.39 11.73 -25.60
CA LEU A 154 6.64 11.94 -24.85
C LEU A 154 7.76 12.51 -25.73
N SER A 155 7.55 12.59 -27.05
CA SER A 155 8.56 12.97 -28.05
C SER A 155 9.85 12.16 -27.87
N LYS A 156 9.71 10.84 -27.70
CA LYS A 156 10.79 9.89 -27.42
C LYS A 156 10.68 8.68 -28.31
N ASN A 157 11.81 8.02 -28.55
CA ASN A 157 11.80 6.70 -29.21
C ASN A 157 11.44 5.58 -28.21
N GLU A 158 11.08 4.42 -28.74
CA GLU A 158 10.64 3.28 -27.94
C GLU A 158 11.70 2.80 -26.94
N LYS A 159 12.97 2.81 -27.34
CA LYS A 159 14.10 2.39 -26.50
C LYS A 159 14.23 3.29 -25.26
N GLN A 160 14.10 4.61 -25.44
CA GLN A 160 14.12 5.58 -24.34
C GLN A 160 12.93 5.38 -23.40
N ILE A 161 11.72 5.14 -23.94
CA ILE A 161 10.52 4.88 -23.13
C ILE A 161 10.70 3.63 -22.28
N TRP A 162 11.23 2.55 -22.85
CA TRP A 162 11.53 1.31 -22.12
C TRP A 162 12.58 1.52 -21.03
N GLN A 163 13.64 2.26 -21.31
CA GLN A 163 14.67 2.60 -20.32
C GLN A 163 14.09 3.43 -19.17
N ASP A 164 13.28 4.44 -19.48
CA ASP A 164 12.63 5.27 -18.47
C ASP A 164 11.67 4.45 -17.61
N LYS A 165 10.89 3.54 -18.21
CA LYS A 165 10.00 2.61 -17.52
C LYS A 165 10.76 1.73 -16.53
N ASN A 166 11.85 1.11 -16.98
CA ASN A 166 12.64 0.21 -16.14
C ASN A 166 13.31 0.99 -14.98
N ARG A 167 13.88 2.16 -15.26
CA ARG A 167 14.48 3.03 -14.23
C ARG A 167 13.43 3.51 -13.23
N LEU A 168 12.22 3.83 -13.69
CA LEU A 168 11.11 4.25 -12.84
C LEU A 168 10.71 3.12 -11.88
N LEU A 169 10.49 1.90 -12.41
CA LEU A 169 10.13 0.73 -11.60
C LEU A 169 11.20 0.43 -10.55
N MET A 170 12.48 0.49 -10.93
CA MET A 170 13.59 0.33 -10.00
C MET A 170 13.59 1.37 -8.87
N LYS A 171 13.41 2.66 -9.20
CA LYS A 171 13.35 3.74 -8.19
C LYS A 171 12.21 3.59 -7.20
N LEU A 172 11.08 3.04 -7.64
CA LEU A 172 9.91 2.80 -6.80
C LEU A 172 9.94 1.44 -6.08
N GLY A 173 10.99 0.63 -6.28
CA GLY A 173 11.10 -0.71 -5.72
C GLY A 173 9.98 -1.64 -6.22
N MET A 174 9.62 -1.52 -7.49
CA MET A 174 8.53 -2.27 -8.14
C MET A 174 9.07 -3.35 -9.05
N LYS A 175 8.29 -4.43 -9.26
CA LYS A 175 8.64 -5.46 -10.25
C LYS A 175 8.49 -4.87 -11.66
N ASN A 176 9.21 -5.45 -12.63
CA ASN A 176 9.07 -5.04 -14.03
C ASN A 176 7.77 -5.54 -14.68
N ARG A 177 6.62 -5.04 -14.22
CA ARG A 177 5.28 -5.43 -14.67
C ARG A 177 4.47 -4.18 -14.97
N LEU A 178 3.69 -4.18 -16.05
CA LEU A 178 2.80 -3.05 -16.36
C LEU A 178 1.77 -2.81 -15.24
N TYR A 179 1.30 -3.90 -14.61
CA TYR A 179 0.41 -3.87 -13.45
C TYR A 179 0.89 -2.93 -12.33
N GLU A 180 2.20 -2.90 -12.05
CA GLU A 180 2.80 -2.05 -11.01
C GLU A 180 2.63 -0.56 -11.31
N LEU A 181 2.73 -0.16 -12.58
CA LEU A 181 2.53 1.23 -13.01
C LEU A 181 1.05 1.61 -13.05
N LEU A 182 0.15 0.68 -13.33
CA LEU A 182 -1.28 0.98 -13.45
C LEU A 182 -1.96 1.10 -12.09
N TYR A 183 -1.52 0.30 -11.12
CA TYR A 183 -2.19 0.15 -9.81
C TYR A 183 -1.29 0.51 -8.62
N GLY A 184 0.03 0.52 -8.81
CA GLY A 184 1.00 0.78 -7.73
C GLY A 184 1.35 2.26 -7.56
N THR A 185 1.08 3.13 -8.52
CA THR A 185 1.51 4.54 -8.49
C THR A 185 0.35 5.55 -8.41
N ARG A 186 -0.88 5.07 -8.19
CA ARG A 186 -2.07 5.90 -7.99
C ARG A 186 -3.09 5.20 -7.09
N PHE A 187 -3.98 6.00 -6.52
CA PHE A 187 -5.15 5.52 -5.80
C PHE A 187 -6.40 5.73 -6.65
N CYS A 188 -7.22 4.70 -6.80
CA CYS A 188 -8.46 4.75 -7.55
C CYS A 188 -9.65 4.69 -6.59
N PRO A 189 -10.54 5.71 -6.56
CA PRO A 189 -11.74 5.69 -5.73
C PRO A 189 -12.63 4.47 -6.00
N ASP A 190 -12.76 4.09 -7.27
CA ASP A 190 -13.61 2.97 -7.69
C ASP A 190 -13.06 1.60 -7.26
N MET A 191 -11.82 1.54 -6.79
CA MET A 191 -11.21 0.33 -6.24
C MET A 191 -11.36 0.21 -4.72
N GLN A 192 -11.94 1.22 -4.05
CA GLN A 192 -12.15 1.15 -2.59
C GLN A 192 -13.23 0.11 -2.28
N ARG A 193 -12.87 -0.90 -1.50
CA ARG A 193 -13.75 -2.00 -1.07
C ARG A 193 -14.53 -1.70 0.21
N THR A 194 -14.19 -0.60 0.87
CA THR A 194 -14.88 -0.14 2.08
C THR A 194 -15.60 1.15 1.77
N ALA A 195 -16.79 1.32 2.34
CA ALA A 195 -17.53 2.57 2.20
C ALA A 195 -16.81 3.69 2.95
N PHE A 196 -16.92 4.92 2.47
CA PHE A 196 -16.40 6.07 3.20
C PHE A 196 -17.27 6.32 4.43
N ILE A 197 -16.62 6.33 5.59
CA ILE A 197 -17.25 6.67 6.86
C ILE A 197 -16.54 7.93 7.35
N SER A 198 -17.32 8.99 7.60
CA SER A 198 -16.76 10.16 8.26
C SER A 198 -16.34 9.77 9.67
N PRO A 199 -15.16 10.20 10.15
CA PRO A 199 -14.80 10.04 11.54
C PRO A 199 -15.88 10.72 12.39
N ALA A 200 -16.32 10.03 13.44
CA ALA A 200 -17.27 10.56 14.42
C ALA A 200 -16.57 11.59 15.33
#